data_AF-A0A930U4C9-F1
#
_entry.id   AF-A0A930U4C9-F1
#
_cell.length_a   1.000
_cell.length_b   1.000
_cell.length_c   1.000
_cell.angle_alpha   90.00
_cell.angle_beta   90.00
_cell.angle_gamma   90.00
#
_symmetry.space_group_name_H-M   'P 1'
#
loop_
_entity.id
_entity.type
_entity.pdbx_description
1 polymer ?
#
loop_
_entity_poly.entity_id
_entity_poly.type
_entity_poly.pdbx_seq_one_letter_code
_entity_poly.pdbx_strand_id
1 'polypeptide(L)' 'VAEVRQTGQPLELPPMSAAERRQMHTLLKEYADLETSSSGQEPHRHLVIRPVGA' A
#
# COMPACT_ATOMS: atom_id res chain seq x y z
N VAL A 1 -7.65 1.93 3.34
CA VAL A 1 -8.25 2.25 2.01
C VAL A 1 -9.21 3.44 2.06
N ALA A 2 -10.17 3.49 3.01
CA ALA A 2 -11.10 4.63 3.11
C ALA A 2 -10.39 5.98 3.29
N GLU A 3 -9.36 6.02 4.13
CA GLU A 3 -8.54 7.21 4.34
C GLU A 3 -7.88 7.71 3.04
N VAL A 4 -7.16 6.85 2.32
CA VAL A 4 -6.53 7.18 1.02
C VAL A 4 -7.56 7.71 0.01
N ARG A 5 -8.77 7.12 -0.02
CA ARG A 5 -9.86 7.58 -0.89
C ARG A 5 -10.42 8.93 -0.49
N GLN A 6 -10.50 9.21 0.81
CA GLN A 6 -11.05 10.46 1.33
C GLN A 6 -10.05 11.62 1.21
N THR A 7 -8.77 11.35 1.47
CA THR A 7 -7.72 12.37 1.48
C THR A 7 -7.09 12.57 0.11
N GLY A 8 -7.16 11.55 -0.77
CA GLY A 8 -6.39 11.50 -2.00
C GLY A 8 -4.87 11.41 -1.76
N GLN A 9 -4.43 11.22 -0.52
CA GLN A 9 -3.03 11.20 -0.14
C GLN A 9 -2.52 9.76 -0.03
N PRO A 10 -1.24 9.50 -0.39
CA PRO A 10 -0.58 8.24 -0.10
C PRO A 10 -0.63 7.89 1.39
N LEU A 11 -0.85 6.62 1.70
CA LEU A 11 -0.74 6.08 3.04
C LEU A 11 0.41 5.07 3.10
N GLU A 12 1.34 5.28 4.02
CA GLU A 12 2.41 4.35 4.34
C GLU A 12 1.95 3.43 5.48
N LEU A 13 1.99 2.12 5.25
CA LEU A 13 1.74 1.14 6.29
C LEU A 13 3.02 0.91 7.12
N PRO A 14 2.89 0.39 8.35
CA PRO A 14 4.07 -0.04 9.12
C PRO A 14 4.93 -1.06 8.36
N PRO A 15 6.25 -1.13 8.63
CA PRO A 15 7.10 -2.19 8.12
C PRO A 15 6.56 -3.58 8.48
N MET A 16 6.59 -4.49 7.51
CA MET A 16 6.03 -5.84 7.64
C MET A 16 6.87 -6.83 6.86
N SER A 17 6.72 -8.14 7.11
CA SER A 17 7.45 -9.19 6.41
C SER A 17 7.14 -9.23 4.91
N ALA A 18 7.99 -9.90 4.14
CA ALA A 18 7.76 -10.08 2.70
C ALA A 18 6.43 -10.82 2.42
N ALA A 19 6.05 -11.76 3.28
CA ALA A 19 4.79 -12.51 3.17
C ALA A 19 3.58 -11.61 3.40
N GLU A 20 3.60 -10.79 4.47
CA GLU A 20 2.53 -9.83 4.77
C GLU A 20 2.38 -8.78 3.66
N ARG A 21 3.50 -8.23 3.16
CA ARG A 21 3.44 -7.30 2.01
C ARG A 21 2.81 -7.96 0.80
N ARG A 22 3.18 -9.21 0.48
CA ARG A 22 2.60 -9.94 -0.67
C ARG A 22 1.10 -10.17 -0.48
N GLN A 23 0.67 -10.58 0.71
CA GLN A 23 -0.74 -10.76 1.03
C GLN A 23 -1.51 -9.45 0.86
N MET A 24 -0.97 -8.35 1.36
CA MET A 24 -1.59 -7.03 1.25
C MET A 24 -1.64 -6.51 -0.19
N HIS A 25 -0.56 -6.69 -0.95
CA HIS A 25 -0.52 -6.42 -2.39
C HIS A 25 -1.63 -7.17 -3.13
N THR A 26 -1.84 -8.46 -2.83
CA THR A 26 -2.88 -9.27 -3.47
C THR A 26 -4.28 -8.81 -3.08
N LEU A 27 -4.54 -8.56 -1.79
CA LEU A 27 -5.84 -8.11 -1.32
C LEU A 27 -6.21 -6.72 -1.88
N LEU A 28 -5.24 -5.81 -1.94
CA LEU A 28 -5.49 -4.45 -2.41
C LEU A 28 -5.61 -4.36 -3.95
N LYS A 29 -5.16 -5.38 -4.68
CA LYS A 29 -5.29 -5.48 -6.14
C LYS A 29 -6.73 -5.56 -6.63
N GLU A 30 -7.68 -5.91 -5.75
CA GLU A 30 -9.11 -5.96 -6.08
C GLU A 30 -9.72 -4.55 -6.24
N TYR A 31 -9.05 -3.51 -5.75
CA TYR A 31 -9.49 -2.13 -5.84
C TYR A 31 -8.89 -1.43 -7.05
N ALA A 32 -9.67 -1.27 -8.12
CA ALA A 32 -9.23 -0.64 -9.37
C ALA A 32 -8.85 0.85 -9.23
N ASP A 33 -9.24 1.50 -8.14
CA ASP A 33 -8.98 2.90 -7.83
C ASP A 33 -7.74 3.09 -6.94
N LEU A 34 -7.05 2.01 -6.56
CA LEU A 34 -5.88 2.03 -5.69
C LEU A 34 -4.69 1.31 -6.30
N GLU A 35 -3.50 1.85 -6.07
CA GLU A 35 -2.22 1.25 -6.38
C GLU A 35 -1.43 0.99 -5.11
N THR A 36 -0.60 -0.05 -5.14
CA THR A 36 0.29 -0.39 -4.02
C THR A 36 1.72 -0.59 -4.50
N SER A 37 2.67 -0.14 -3.69
CA SER A 37 4.10 -0.26 -3.96
C SER A 37 4.86 -0.51 -2.67
N SER A 38 5.94 -1.30 -2.72
CA SER A 38 6.80 -1.50 -1.54
C SER A 38 7.91 -0.45 -1.54
N SER A 39 8.11 0.24 -0.42
CA SER A 39 9.15 1.27 -0.25
C SER A 39 10.07 0.95 0.93
N GLY A 40 11.29 1.48 0.91
CA GLY A 40 12.33 1.22 1.90
C GLY A 40 13.10 -0.10 1.69
N GLN A 41 13.97 -0.42 2.65
CA GLN A 41 14.82 -1.62 2.67
C GLN A 41 14.56 -2.43 3.94
N GLU A 42 14.69 -3.75 3.87
CA GLU A 42 14.55 -4.64 5.02
C GLU A 42 15.49 -4.21 6.18
N PRO A 43 15.03 -4.23 7.45
CA PRO A 43 13.70 -4.66 7.92
C PRO A 43 12.61 -3.56 7.86
N HIS A 44 12.97 -2.34 7.50
CA HIS A 44 12.08 -1.16 7.47
C HIS A 44 11.24 -1.05 6.19
N ARG A 45 11.23 -2.10 5.36
CA ARG A 45 10.51 -2.11 4.10
C ARG A 45 9.01 -2.28 4.35
N HIS A 46 8.24 -1.35 3.82
CA HIS A 46 6.81 -1.19 4.08
C HIS A 46 6.02 -1.11 2.76
N LEU A 47 4.70 -1.12 2.89
CA LEU A 47 3.77 -0.99 1.77
C LEU A 47 3.21 0.44 1.75
N VAL A 48 3.18 1.05 0.57
CA VAL A 48 2.57 2.36 0.31
C VAL A 48 1.35 2.14 -0.56
N ILE A 49 0.21 2.70 -0.15
CA ILE A 49 -1.05 2.67 -0.87
C ILE A 49 -1.32 4.07 -1.43
N ARG A 50 -1.67 4.18 -2.70
CA ARG A 50 -1.95 5.45 -3.38
C ARG A 50 -3.24 5.37 -4.20
N PRO A 51 -3.97 6.48 -4.42
CA PRO A 51 -5.04 6.51 -5.40
C PRO A 51 -4.45 6.38 -6.82
N VAL A 52 -5.16 5.70 -7.71
CA VAL A 52 -4.83 5.68 -9.14
C VAL A 52 -5.13 7.06 -9.73
N GLY A 53 -4.13 7.69 -10.36
CA GLY A 53 -4.27 8.98 -11.04
C GLY A 53 -4.14 10.23 -10.16
N ALA A 54 -3.62 10.08 -8.93
CA ALA A 54 -3.18 11.20 -8.09
C ALA A 54 -1.82 11.76 -8.54
#